data_AF-A0A9P5Y288-F1
#
_entry.id   AF-A0A9P5Y288-F1
#
_cell.length_a   1.000
_cell.length_b   1.000
_cell.length_c   1.000
_cell.angle_alpha   90.00
_cell.angle_beta   90.00
_cell.angle_gamma   90.00
#
_symmetry.space_group_name_H-M   'P 1'
#
loop_
_entity.id
_entity.type
_entity.pdbx_description
1 polymer ?
#
loop_
_entity_poly.entity_id
_entity_poly.type
_entity_poly.pdbx_seq_one_letter_code
_entity_poly.pdbx_strand_id
1 'polypeptide(L)'
;MSDPFTTQTPPNHPTSNYVLSSGQPSSTVYNDDSPTMLCVQPLTNGAKLAGKLAAVDLKLLQLEKRIQALEDENGMLRCELSTLPLTIQGDIERRVLRAEISMISNLQTLEGNLRTKRKRGDDDEEGEGDSDEETMVLKQEITSMELSNGATHDNSLLELIRSAFQLLMGCPNLLAKSLPFWPEAPDDWPMTADNKHRLTRFQFDQPATHQDNAASLERVLEFLQAHGAKYNPSAAPALRVISPKDLRD
;
A
#
# COMPACT_ATOMS: atom_id res chain seq x y z
N MET A 1 -0.38 36.51 16.47
CA MET A 1 -1.47 35.77 17.13
C MET A 1 -0.95 34.37 17.33
N SER A 2 -0.55 34.11 18.57
CA SER A 2 0.04 32.87 19.04
C SER A 2 -1.08 31.96 19.51
N ASP A 3 -0.99 30.66 19.23
CA ASP A 3 -1.67 29.61 20.00
C ASP A 3 -1.01 28.24 19.73
N PRO A 4 -1.09 27.29 20.68
CA PRO A 4 0.11 26.70 21.26
C PRO A 4 0.23 25.17 21.08
N PHE A 5 1.46 24.71 21.34
CA PHE A 5 1.87 23.32 21.51
C PHE A 5 0.85 22.47 22.29
N THR A 6 0.43 21.35 21.69
CA THR A 6 -0.13 20.22 22.42
C THR A 6 0.90 19.10 22.44
N THR A 7 1.61 18.98 23.57
CA THR A 7 2.51 17.88 23.88
C THR A 7 1.68 16.66 24.27
N GLN A 8 1.72 15.60 23.45
CA GLN A 8 1.07 14.33 23.76
C GLN A 8 2.05 13.43 24.52
N THR A 9 1.70 13.11 25.77
CA THR A 9 2.44 12.24 26.69
C THR A 9 2.30 10.77 26.27
N PRO A 10 3.37 9.95 26.28
CA PRO A 10 3.25 8.51 26.00
C PRO A 10 2.63 7.74 27.19
N PRO A 11 1.93 6.62 26.94
CA PRO A 11 1.26 5.84 27.97
C PRO A 11 2.24 5.01 28.83
N ASN A 12 1.95 4.99 30.13
CA ASN A 12 2.61 4.22 31.17
C ASN A 12 2.62 2.71 30.89
N HIS A 13 3.80 2.09 31.00
CA HIS A 13 3.93 0.65 31.14
C HIS A 13 3.55 0.20 32.56
N PRO A 14 2.77 -0.87 32.74
CA PRO A 14 2.55 -1.46 34.06
C PRO A 14 3.78 -2.29 34.49
N THR A 15 4.33 -1.91 35.64
CA THR A 15 5.36 -2.63 36.40
C THR A 15 4.80 -3.96 36.92
N SER A 16 5.35 -5.07 36.44
CA SER A 16 5.01 -6.42 36.92
C SER A 16 5.73 -6.69 38.25
N ASN A 17 5.00 -6.54 39.35
CA ASN A 17 5.42 -6.98 40.69
C ASN A 17 5.37 -8.51 40.78
N TYR A 18 6.54 -9.17 40.73
CA TYR A 18 6.64 -10.56 41.15
C TYR A 18 6.86 -10.65 42.67
N VAL A 19 5.81 -11.11 43.36
CA VAL A 19 5.80 -11.45 44.78
C VAL A 19 6.51 -12.80 44.97
N LEU A 20 7.62 -12.79 45.72
CA LEU A 20 8.26 -14.01 46.22
C LEU A 20 7.40 -14.61 47.34
N SER A 21 6.75 -15.74 47.06
CA SER A 21 6.04 -16.54 48.06
C SER A 21 6.99 -17.58 48.66
N SER A 22 7.46 -17.32 49.88
CA SER A 22 8.21 -18.27 50.71
C SER A 22 7.23 -19.18 51.46
N GLY A 23 7.01 -20.38 50.95
CA GLY A 23 6.33 -21.45 51.67
C GLY A 23 7.28 -22.13 52.66
N GLN A 24 7.11 -21.83 53.96
CA GLN A 24 7.50 -22.75 55.02
C GLN A 24 6.48 -23.90 55.09
N PRO A 25 6.92 -25.08 55.57
CA PRO A 25 6.10 -25.71 56.61
C PRO A 25 6.88 -26.13 57.86
N SER A 26 6.09 -26.08 58.93
CA SER A 26 6.35 -26.40 60.33
C SER A 26 7.02 -27.74 60.63
N SER A 27 7.88 -27.67 61.65
CA SER A 27 8.05 -28.55 62.81
C SER A 27 7.50 -29.99 62.75
N THR A 28 8.41 -30.94 62.96
CA THR A 28 8.17 -32.08 63.86
C THR A 28 9.34 -32.26 64.80
N VAL A 29 9.01 -32.25 66.09
CA VAL A 29 9.85 -32.59 67.24
C VAL A 29 10.17 -34.08 67.21
N TYR A 30 11.44 -34.44 67.29
CA TYR A 30 11.89 -35.74 67.81
C TYR A 30 13.13 -35.51 68.68
N ASN A 31 12.99 -35.81 69.97
CA ASN A 31 14.10 -36.06 70.87
C ASN A 31 14.65 -37.45 70.53
N ASP A 32 15.94 -37.57 70.27
CA ASP A 32 16.66 -38.82 70.46
C ASP A 32 18.15 -38.53 70.73
N ASP A 33 18.63 -38.98 71.89
CA ASP A 33 20.01 -38.86 72.33
C ASP A 33 20.87 -39.87 71.58
N SER A 34 21.62 -39.40 70.58
CA SER A 34 22.72 -40.15 69.97
C SER A 34 23.80 -39.21 69.46
N PRO A 35 25.09 -39.52 69.66
CA PRO A 35 26.20 -38.67 69.24
C PRO A 35 26.33 -38.75 67.72
N THR A 36 25.56 -37.92 67.03
CA THR A 36 25.59 -37.85 65.58
C THR A 36 26.85 -37.07 65.19
N MET A 37 27.82 -37.78 64.64
CA MET A 37 28.98 -37.20 63.98
C MET A 37 28.53 -36.06 63.08
N LEU A 38 29.07 -34.87 63.32
CA LEU A 38 29.02 -33.71 62.44
C LEU A 38 29.63 -34.10 61.09
N CYS A 39 28.82 -34.69 60.22
CA CYS A 39 29.12 -34.77 58.80
C CYS A 39 28.93 -33.34 58.28
N VAL A 40 30.03 -32.61 58.22
CA VAL A 40 30.15 -31.32 57.53
C VAL A 40 29.63 -31.54 56.11
N GLN A 41 28.40 -31.12 55.83
CA GLN A 41 27.88 -31.16 54.47
C GLN A 41 28.81 -30.29 53.61
N PRO A 42 29.32 -30.81 52.49
CA PRO A 42 30.21 -30.04 51.63
C PRO A 42 29.48 -28.79 51.13
N LEU A 43 30.22 -27.70 50.88
CA LEU A 43 29.74 -26.39 50.42
C LEU A 43 29.06 -26.42 49.02
N THR A 44 28.07 -27.29 48.78
CA THR A 44 27.43 -27.50 47.47
C THR A 44 26.52 -26.36 47.06
N ASN A 45 26.04 -25.56 48.02
CA ASN A 45 25.17 -24.42 47.73
C ASN A 45 25.94 -23.23 47.16
N GLY A 46 27.20 -23.04 47.57
CA GLY A 46 28.07 -21.97 47.04
C GLY A 46 28.39 -22.17 45.56
N ALA A 47 28.74 -23.40 45.16
CA ALA A 47 29.01 -23.73 43.76
C ALA A 47 27.77 -23.58 42.86
N LYS A 48 26.58 -23.99 43.34
CA LYS A 48 25.32 -23.80 42.61
C LYS A 48 24.95 -22.32 42.46
N LEU A 49 25.18 -21.51 43.51
CA LEU A 49 24.92 -20.07 43.46
C LEU A 49 25.89 -19.36 42.50
N ALA A 50 27.19 -19.71 42.55
CA ALA A 50 28.21 -19.19 41.65
C ALA A 50 27.91 -19.54 40.17
N GLY A 51 27.47 -20.77 39.88
CA GLY A 51 27.07 -21.17 38.53
C GLY A 51 25.86 -20.40 38.00
N LYS A 52 24.86 -20.13 38.86
CA LYS A 52 23.71 -19.29 38.50
C LYS A 52 24.12 -17.83 38.26
N LEU A 53 25.02 -17.29 39.10
CA LEU A 53 25.54 -15.93 38.96
C LEU A 53 26.29 -15.78 37.63
N ALA A 54 27.20 -16.70 37.32
CA ALA A 54 27.93 -16.71 36.04
C ALA A 54 26.98 -16.82 34.82
N ALA A 55 25.88 -17.57 34.94
CA ALA A 55 24.88 -17.65 33.88
C ALA A 55 24.08 -16.35 33.69
N VAL A 56 23.84 -15.60 34.78
CA VAL A 56 23.22 -14.27 34.72
C VAL A 56 24.19 -13.26 34.09
N ASP A 57 25.46 -13.28 34.49
CA ASP A 57 26.50 -12.39 33.92
C ASP A 57 26.65 -12.60 32.41
N LEU A 58 26.64 -13.87 31.96
CA LEU A 58 26.68 -14.18 30.54
C LEU A 58 25.46 -13.63 29.78
N LYS A 59 24.26 -13.75 30.38
CA LYS A 59 23.02 -13.22 29.79
C LYS A 59 23.02 -11.69 29.73
N LEU A 60 23.51 -11.02 30.77
CA LEU A 60 23.66 -9.56 30.77
C LEU A 60 24.58 -9.11 29.63
N LEU A 61 25.72 -9.77 29.48
CA LEU A 61 26.68 -9.44 28.42
C LEU A 61 26.12 -9.71 27.02
N GLN A 62 25.27 -10.73 26.86
CA GLN A 62 24.54 -10.97 25.60
C GLN A 62 23.49 -9.89 25.33
N LEU A 63 22.73 -9.48 26.35
CA LEU A 63 21.72 -8.43 26.23
C LEU A 63 22.35 -7.08 25.91
N GLU A 64 23.46 -6.72 26.55
CA GLU A 64 24.22 -5.50 26.26
C GLU A 64 24.67 -5.46 24.78
N LYS A 65 25.23 -6.56 24.27
CA LYS A 65 25.59 -6.68 22.85
C LYS A 65 24.38 -6.53 21.93
N ARG A 66 23.23 -7.11 22.30
CA ARG A 66 22.01 -7.02 21.49
C ARG A 66 21.44 -5.60 21.49
N ILE A 67 21.48 -4.92 22.64
CA ILE A 67 21.06 -3.51 22.76
C ILE A 67 21.94 -2.65 21.85
N GLN A 68 23.26 -2.78 21.94
CA GLN A 68 24.17 -2.01 21.09
C GLN A 68 23.89 -2.23 19.60
N ALA A 69 23.71 -3.49 19.17
CA ALA A 69 23.40 -3.79 17.77
C ALA A 69 22.05 -3.16 17.31
N LEU A 70 21.05 -3.13 18.18
CA LEU A 70 19.75 -2.51 17.89
C LEU A 70 19.82 -0.98 17.88
N GLU A 71 20.69 -0.38 18.69
CA GLU A 71 20.95 1.05 18.68
C GLU A 71 21.68 1.48 17.40
N ASP A 72 22.67 0.70 16.97
CA ASP A 72 23.38 0.93 15.70
C ASP A 72 22.43 0.82 14.49
N GLU A 73 21.58 -0.22 14.46
CA GLU A 73 20.55 -0.40 13.43
C GLU A 73 19.53 0.74 13.44
N ASN A 74 19.07 1.18 14.61
CA ASN A 74 18.20 2.36 14.72
C ASN A 74 18.88 3.62 14.20
N GLY A 75 20.18 3.79 14.45
CA GLY A 75 20.97 4.90 13.93
C GLY A 75 20.99 4.92 12.40
N MET A 76 21.29 3.76 11.80
CA MET A 76 21.28 3.57 10.35
C MET A 76 19.92 3.86 9.73
N LEU A 77 18.84 3.30 10.30
CA LEU A 77 17.48 3.52 9.83
C LEU A 77 17.07 5.00 9.94
N ARG A 78 17.44 5.70 11.01
CA ARG A 78 17.19 7.14 11.14
C ARG A 78 17.93 7.96 10.09
N CYS A 79 19.17 7.59 9.78
CA CYS A 79 19.92 8.21 8.70
C CYS A 79 19.22 7.99 7.34
N GLU A 80 18.80 6.77 7.03
CA GLU A 80 18.08 6.47 5.78
C GLU A 80 16.74 7.20 5.68
N LEU A 81 15.98 7.24 6.77
CA LEU A 81 14.71 7.96 6.84
C LEU A 81 14.90 9.47 6.68
N SER A 82 16.06 10.01 7.06
CA SER A 82 16.40 11.43 6.83
C SER A 82 16.76 11.75 5.38
N THR A 83 17.32 10.79 4.63
CA THR A 83 17.76 11.00 3.24
C THR A 83 16.67 10.69 2.22
N LEU A 84 15.73 9.79 2.55
CA LEU A 84 14.65 9.39 1.67
C LEU A 84 13.76 10.57 1.19
N PRO A 85 13.33 11.52 2.03
CA PRO A 85 12.53 12.67 1.58
C PRO A 85 13.26 13.54 0.55
N LEU A 86 14.58 13.73 0.69
CA LEU A 86 15.40 14.47 -0.27
C LEU A 86 15.43 13.76 -1.63
N THR A 87 15.53 12.42 -1.63
CA THR A 87 15.51 11.63 -2.87
C THR A 87 14.16 11.70 -3.57
N ILE A 88 13.06 11.54 -2.82
CA ILE A 88 11.69 11.62 -3.33
C ILE A 88 11.41 13.01 -3.90
N GLN A 89 11.77 14.05 -3.17
CA GLN A 89 11.59 15.44 -3.62
C GLN A 89 12.33 15.69 -4.94
N GLY A 90 13.59 15.26 -5.04
CA GLY A 90 14.36 15.39 -6.28
C GLY A 90 13.77 14.61 -7.45
N ASP A 91 13.16 13.45 -7.21
CA ASP A 91 12.47 12.68 -8.25
C ASP A 91 11.17 13.33 -8.70
N ILE A 92 10.41 13.92 -7.78
CA ILE A 92 9.20 14.71 -8.09
C ILE A 92 9.58 15.90 -8.98
N GLU A 93 10.58 16.68 -8.57
CA GLU A 93 11.07 17.83 -9.35
C GLU A 93 11.52 17.43 -10.76
N ARG A 94 12.26 16.32 -10.89
CA ARG A 94 12.67 15.79 -12.20
C ARG A 94 11.48 15.35 -13.06
N ARG A 95 10.40 14.84 -12.47
CA ARG A 95 9.19 14.43 -13.22
C ARG A 95 8.41 15.67 -13.68
N VAL A 96 8.25 16.66 -12.80
CA VAL A 96 7.59 17.93 -13.14
C VAL A 96 8.32 18.64 -14.27
N LEU A 97 9.64 18.81 -14.15
CA LEU A 97 10.45 19.46 -15.20
C LEU A 97 10.36 18.72 -16.54
N ARG A 98 10.34 17.38 -16.54
CA ARG A 98 10.16 16.60 -17.78
C ARG A 98 8.78 16.81 -18.41
N ALA A 99 7.73 16.85 -17.59
CA ALA A 99 6.38 17.11 -18.07
C ALA A 99 6.26 18.53 -18.66
N GLU A 100 6.83 19.54 -18.00
CA GLU A 100 6.87 20.92 -18.49
C GLU A 100 7.61 21.05 -19.83
N ILE A 101 8.79 20.44 -19.94
CA ILE A 101 9.57 20.42 -21.19
C ILE A 101 8.76 19.77 -22.32
N SER A 102 8.09 18.64 -22.03
CA SER A 102 7.24 17.96 -23.01
C SER A 102 6.06 18.84 -23.45
N MET A 103 5.42 19.54 -22.51
CA MET A 103 4.30 20.42 -22.81
C MET A 103 4.73 21.61 -23.67
N ILE A 104 5.88 22.23 -23.38
CA ILE A 104 6.45 23.31 -24.18
C ILE A 104 6.75 22.82 -25.61
N SER A 105 7.34 21.64 -25.77
CA SER A 105 7.63 21.07 -27.08
C SER A 105 6.36 20.81 -27.90
N ASN A 106 5.29 20.31 -27.24
CA ASN A 106 4.00 20.09 -27.89
C ASN A 106 3.37 21.42 -28.34
N LEU A 107 3.42 22.45 -27.50
CA LEU A 107 2.91 23.79 -27.85
C LEU A 107 3.67 24.40 -29.02
N GLN A 108 5.00 24.33 -29.04
CA GLN A 108 5.81 24.82 -30.16
C GLN A 108 5.48 24.09 -31.47
N THR A 109 5.25 22.78 -31.40
CA THR A 109 4.84 21.98 -32.56
C THR A 109 3.47 22.42 -33.07
N LEU A 110 2.51 22.63 -32.17
CA LEU A 110 1.17 23.10 -32.51
C LEU A 110 1.20 24.51 -33.14
N GLU A 111 1.98 25.43 -32.57
CA GLU A 111 2.19 26.76 -33.15
C GLU A 111 2.81 26.71 -34.55
N GLY A 112 3.78 25.82 -34.77
CA GLY A 112 4.38 25.58 -36.08
C GLY A 112 3.36 25.09 -37.11
N ASN A 113 2.50 24.15 -36.72
CA ASN A 113 1.42 23.63 -37.55
C ASN A 113 0.36 24.69 -37.88
N LEU A 114 0.01 25.55 -36.92
CA LEU A 114 -0.91 26.66 -37.16
C LEU A 114 -0.32 27.72 -38.09
N ARG A 115 0.97 28.07 -37.93
CA ARG A 115 1.65 29.02 -38.82
C ARG A 115 1.76 28.49 -40.25
N THR A 116 1.97 27.19 -40.43
CA THR A 116 2.02 26.57 -41.76
C THR A 116 0.65 26.45 -42.41
N LYS A 117 -0.41 26.10 -41.66
CA LYS A 117 -1.81 26.18 -42.13
C LYS A 117 -2.15 27.61 -42.58
N ARG A 118 -1.82 28.63 -41.79
CA ARG A 118 -2.11 30.04 -42.12
C ARG A 118 -1.38 30.55 -43.37
N LYS A 119 -0.15 30.07 -43.64
CA LYS A 119 0.60 30.40 -44.86
C LYS A 119 0.11 29.69 -46.12
N ARG A 120 -0.60 28.57 -45.98
CA ARG A 120 -1.20 27.83 -47.11
C ARG A 120 -2.58 28.35 -47.51
N GLY A 121 -3.24 29.11 -46.65
CA GLY A 121 -4.56 29.69 -46.92
C GLY A 121 -4.54 31.10 -47.56
N ASP A 122 -3.40 31.56 -48.08
CA ASP A 122 -3.22 32.93 -48.62
C ASP A 122 -2.93 32.93 -50.14
N ASP A 123 -2.89 31.76 -50.79
CA ASP A 123 -2.62 31.60 -52.24
C ASP A 123 -3.75 30.90 -53.03
N ASP A 124 -4.90 30.61 -52.40
CA ASP A 124 -6.09 30.10 -53.10
C ASP A 124 -7.25 31.11 -52.97
N GLU A 125 -7.55 31.78 -54.09
CA GLU A 125 -8.78 32.54 -54.32
C GLU A 125 -10.03 31.65 -54.16
N GLU A 126 -11.09 32.24 -53.61
CA GLU A 126 -12.50 31.83 -53.73
C GLU A 126 -12.83 30.34 -53.47
N GLY A 127 -13.05 30.04 -52.19
CA GLY A 127 -13.68 28.80 -51.75
C GLY A 127 -14.57 29.06 -50.52
N GLU A 128 -15.74 29.63 -50.74
CA GLU A 128 -16.84 29.56 -49.79
C GLU A 128 -17.20 28.08 -49.57
N GLY A 129 -16.88 27.55 -48.38
CA GLY A 129 -17.45 26.28 -47.89
C GLY A 129 -16.43 25.19 -47.57
N ASP A 130 -15.83 25.24 -46.37
CA ASP A 130 -15.56 24.03 -45.55
C ASP A 130 -15.16 24.36 -44.09
N SER A 131 -15.52 25.55 -43.57
CA SER A 131 -15.16 25.94 -42.19
C SER A 131 -16.11 25.34 -41.14
N ASP A 132 -17.30 24.90 -41.55
CA ASP A 132 -18.29 24.33 -40.63
C ASP A 132 -17.96 22.87 -40.27
N GLU A 133 -17.36 22.11 -41.18
CA GLU A 133 -17.05 20.68 -40.94
C GLU A 133 -15.88 20.51 -39.95
N GLU A 134 -14.77 21.21 -40.12
CA GLU A 134 -13.60 21.11 -39.20
C GLU A 134 -13.94 21.68 -37.80
N THR A 135 -14.76 22.73 -37.72
CA THR A 135 -15.24 23.27 -36.45
C THR A 135 -16.31 22.40 -35.78
N MET A 136 -17.13 21.69 -36.56
CA MET A 136 -18.10 20.71 -36.06
C MET A 136 -17.39 19.46 -35.50
N VAL A 137 -16.35 18.96 -36.18
CA VAL A 137 -15.53 17.83 -35.69
C VAL A 137 -14.84 18.19 -34.37
N LEU A 138 -14.22 19.37 -34.27
CA LEU A 138 -13.58 19.84 -33.02
C LEU A 138 -14.59 20.00 -31.88
N LYS A 139 -15.78 20.56 -32.14
CA LYS A 139 -16.85 20.65 -31.13
C LYS A 139 -17.36 19.27 -30.70
N GLN A 140 -17.45 18.33 -31.64
CA GLN A 140 -17.85 16.96 -31.35
C GLN A 140 -16.78 16.24 -30.49
N GLU A 141 -15.50 16.49 -30.74
CA GLU A 141 -14.41 15.93 -29.95
C GLU A 141 -14.36 16.52 -28.53
N ILE A 142 -14.53 17.84 -28.38
CA ILE A 142 -14.59 18.51 -27.07
C ILE A 142 -15.78 17.99 -26.27
N THR A 143 -16.98 17.95 -26.87
CA THR A 143 -18.18 17.43 -26.19
C THR A 143 -18.04 15.95 -25.83
N SER A 144 -17.39 15.13 -26.68
CA SER A 144 -17.06 13.75 -26.34
C SER A 144 -16.12 13.66 -25.14
N MET A 145 -15.12 14.53 -25.05
CA MET A 145 -14.16 14.55 -23.93
C MET A 145 -14.83 15.02 -22.63
N GLU A 146 -15.67 16.05 -22.69
CA GLU A 146 -16.45 16.55 -21.54
C GLU A 146 -17.42 15.49 -21.03
N LEU A 147 -18.12 14.78 -21.93
CA LEU A 147 -19.02 13.70 -21.55
C LEU A 147 -18.27 12.51 -20.96
N SER A 148 -17.09 12.16 -21.48
CA SER A 148 -16.25 11.10 -20.90
C SER A 148 -15.75 11.49 -19.50
N ASN A 149 -15.27 12.72 -19.33
CA ASN A 149 -14.83 13.23 -18.02
C ASN A 149 -15.99 13.33 -17.02
N GLY A 150 -17.21 13.64 -17.47
CA GLY A 150 -18.40 13.55 -16.63
C GLY A 150 -18.72 12.12 -16.21
N ALA A 151 -18.56 11.16 -17.14
CA ALA A 151 -18.84 9.74 -16.90
C ALA A 151 -17.86 9.10 -15.90
N THR A 152 -16.59 9.48 -15.89
CA THR A 152 -15.59 8.98 -14.91
C THR A 152 -15.95 9.34 -13.46
N HIS A 153 -16.74 10.40 -13.26
CA HIS A 153 -17.20 10.86 -11.95
C HIS A 153 -18.66 10.43 -11.63
N ASP A 154 -19.29 9.61 -12.48
CA ASP A 154 -20.63 9.10 -12.22
C ASP A 154 -20.61 8.08 -11.07
N ASN A 155 -21.35 8.38 -10.00
CA ASN A 155 -21.46 7.49 -8.84
C ASN A 155 -21.96 6.09 -9.20
N SER A 156 -22.86 5.98 -10.19
CA SER A 156 -23.39 4.69 -10.65
C SER A 156 -22.30 3.84 -11.30
N LEU A 157 -21.38 4.49 -12.04
CA LEU A 157 -20.22 3.82 -12.62
C LEU A 157 -19.23 3.40 -11.54
N LEU A 158 -18.93 4.27 -10.57
CA LEU A 158 -18.04 3.94 -9.46
C LEU A 158 -18.57 2.77 -8.62
N GLU A 159 -19.87 2.74 -8.34
CA GLU A 159 -20.53 1.63 -7.66
C GLU A 159 -20.44 0.32 -8.46
N LEU A 160 -20.62 0.40 -9.78
CA LEU A 160 -20.48 -0.75 -10.66
C LEU A 160 -19.04 -1.27 -10.68
N ILE A 161 -18.05 -0.39 -10.81
CA ILE A 161 -16.62 -0.74 -10.75
C ILE A 161 -16.33 -1.46 -9.43
N ARG A 162 -16.76 -0.89 -8.30
CA ARG A 162 -16.61 -1.49 -6.98
C ARG A 162 -17.22 -2.89 -6.90
N SER A 163 -18.42 -3.05 -7.43
CA SER A 163 -19.14 -4.33 -7.46
C SER A 163 -18.41 -5.37 -8.31
N ALA A 164 -17.86 -4.96 -9.45
CA ALA A 164 -17.06 -5.82 -10.32
C ALA A 164 -15.78 -6.32 -9.60
N PHE A 165 -15.06 -5.44 -8.92
CA PHE A 165 -13.90 -5.83 -8.10
C PHE A 165 -14.30 -6.81 -7.00
N GLN A 166 -15.37 -6.54 -6.25
CA GLN A 166 -15.84 -7.43 -5.19
C GLN A 166 -16.16 -8.84 -5.72
N LEU A 167 -16.86 -8.92 -6.84
CA LEU A 167 -17.24 -10.19 -7.46
C LEU A 167 -16.02 -10.95 -7.99
N LEU A 168 -15.19 -10.30 -8.81
CA LEU A 168 -14.05 -10.95 -9.47
C LEU A 168 -12.95 -11.34 -8.50
N MET A 169 -12.79 -10.61 -7.39
CA MET A 169 -11.87 -10.98 -6.32
C MET A 169 -12.47 -11.98 -5.33
N GLY A 170 -13.79 -12.16 -5.35
CA GLY A 170 -14.51 -12.94 -4.34
C GLY A 170 -14.40 -12.32 -2.94
N CYS A 171 -14.30 -10.99 -2.86
CA CYS A 171 -14.18 -10.26 -1.60
C CYS A 171 -15.33 -9.25 -1.47
N PRO A 172 -16.27 -9.44 -0.52
CA PRO A 172 -17.41 -8.54 -0.39
C PRO A 172 -17.03 -7.14 0.12
N ASN A 173 -15.83 -6.96 0.69
CA ASN A 173 -15.41 -5.68 1.26
C ASN A 173 -13.99 -5.29 0.84
N LEU A 174 -13.87 -4.20 0.08
CA LEU A 174 -12.60 -3.68 -0.44
C LEU A 174 -11.89 -2.74 0.57
N LEU A 175 -11.85 -3.10 1.86
CA LEU A 175 -11.02 -2.40 2.84
C LEU A 175 -9.61 -2.99 2.81
N ALA A 176 -8.58 -2.17 3.01
CA ALA A 176 -7.18 -2.61 2.98
C ALA A 176 -6.90 -3.87 3.82
N LYS A 177 -7.51 -3.97 5.00
CA LYS A 177 -7.37 -5.12 5.92
C LYS A 177 -8.07 -6.42 5.46
N SER A 178 -8.95 -6.34 4.47
CA SER A 178 -9.75 -7.46 3.95
C SER A 178 -9.42 -7.79 2.49
N LEU A 179 -8.41 -7.14 1.91
CA LEU A 179 -7.94 -7.49 0.58
C LEU A 179 -7.20 -8.83 0.64
N PRO A 180 -7.46 -9.74 -0.31
CA PRO A 180 -6.78 -11.03 -0.37
C PRO A 180 -5.30 -10.85 -0.73
N PHE A 181 -4.44 -11.66 -0.11
CA PHE A 181 -3.01 -11.69 -0.43
C PHE A 181 -2.75 -12.23 -1.83
N TRP A 182 -1.58 -11.87 -2.38
CA TRP A 182 -1.08 -12.47 -3.61
C TRP A 182 -0.66 -13.93 -3.35
N PRO A 183 -1.17 -14.90 -4.13
CA PRO A 183 -0.79 -16.30 -3.96
C PRO A 183 0.64 -16.58 -4.47
N GLU A 184 1.42 -17.33 -3.68
CA GLU A 184 2.82 -17.64 -3.98
C GLU A 184 2.97 -18.83 -4.95
N ALA A 185 2.05 -19.80 -4.90
CA ALA A 185 2.04 -20.96 -5.77
C ALA A 185 0.80 -21.00 -6.67
N PRO A 186 0.91 -21.54 -7.91
CA PRO A 186 -0.22 -21.65 -8.85
C PRO A 186 -1.43 -22.44 -8.32
N ASP A 187 -1.19 -23.37 -7.40
CA ASP A 187 -2.20 -24.24 -6.80
C ASP A 187 -2.99 -23.53 -5.69
N ASP A 188 -2.45 -22.43 -5.13
CA ASP A 188 -3.11 -21.62 -4.11
C ASP A 188 -4.10 -20.61 -4.69
N TRP A 189 -4.21 -20.54 -6.02
CA TRP A 189 -5.14 -19.61 -6.67
C TRP A 189 -6.58 -19.99 -6.35
N PRO A 190 -7.34 -19.10 -5.70
CA PRO A 190 -8.72 -19.39 -5.36
C PRO A 190 -9.58 -19.37 -6.62
N MET A 191 -10.52 -20.31 -6.69
CA MET A 191 -11.43 -20.48 -7.82
C MET A 191 -12.86 -20.09 -7.44
N THR A 192 -13.64 -19.64 -8.42
CA THR A 192 -15.08 -19.46 -8.28
C THR A 192 -15.78 -20.81 -8.06
N ALA A 193 -16.78 -20.83 -7.19
CA ALA A 193 -17.52 -22.04 -6.85
C ALA A 193 -18.22 -22.68 -8.05
N ASP A 194 -18.64 -21.86 -9.02
CA ASP A 194 -19.59 -22.26 -10.05
C ASP A 194 -18.88 -22.75 -11.33
N ASN A 195 -17.78 -22.09 -11.70
CA ASN A 195 -17.18 -22.24 -13.04
C ASN A 195 -15.68 -22.60 -13.01
N LYS A 196 -15.08 -22.85 -11.83
CA LYS A 196 -13.64 -23.11 -11.66
C LYS A 196 -12.74 -22.04 -12.30
N HIS A 197 -13.23 -20.81 -12.44
CA HIS A 197 -12.41 -19.72 -12.92
C HIS A 197 -11.58 -19.18 -11.78
N ARG A 198 -10.30 -18.89 -12.02
CA ARG A 198 -9.44 -18.23 -11.03
C ARG A 198 -9.99 -16.84 -10.72
N LEU A 199 -10.11 -16.54 -9.43
CA LEU A 199 -10.43 -15.20 -8.96
C LEU A 199 -9.26 -14.27 -9.28
N THR A 200 -9.59 -13.00 -9.56
CA THR A 200 -8.62 -11.95 -9.81
C THR A 200 -7.86 -11.62 -8.52
N ARG A 201 -6.54 -11.42 -8.63
CA ARG A 201 -5.67 -11.03 -7.52
C ARG A 201 -4.78 -9.88 -7.97
N PHE A 202 -4.33 -9.06 -7.03
CA PHE A 202 -3.47 -7.92 -7.29
C PHE A 202 -2.27 -7.97 -6.35
N GLN A 203 -1.10 -7.61 -6.87
CA GLN A 203 0.08 -7.32 -6.08
C GLN A 203 -0.02 -5.84 -5.66
N PHE A 204 -0.53 -5.60 -4.45
CA PHE A 204 -0.81 -4.24 -3.97
C PHE A 204 0.45 -3.42 -3.67
N ASP A 205 1.59 -4.09 -3.54
CA ASP A 205 2.93 -3.50 -3.44
C ASP A 205 3.50 -3.09 -4.80
N GLN A 206 2.88 -3.54 -5.90
CA GLN A 206 3.28 -3.24 -7.27
C GLN A 206 2.36 -2.23 -7.95
N PRO A 207 2.86 -1.44 -8.92
CA PRO A 207 2.03 -0.50 -9.67
C PRO A 207 1.00 -1.21 -10.56
N ALA A 208 -0.02 -0.46 -11.01
CA ALA A 208 -1.04 -0.95 -11.95
C ALA A 208 -0.44 -1.43 -13.29
N THR A 209 0.72 -0.88 -13.69
CA THR A 209 1.45 -1.24 -14.91
C THR A 209 2.21 -2.56 -14.80
N HIS A 210 2.32 -3.16 -13.60
CA HIS A 210 2.89 -4.49 -13.44
C HIS A 210 2.08 -5.51 -14.23
N GLN A 211 2.73 -6.45 -14.91
CA GLN A 211 2.10 -7.36 -15.87
C GLN A 211 0.87 -8.07 -15.30
N ASP A 212 0.97 -8.60 -14.09
CA ASP A 212 -0.14 -9.32 -13.42
C ASP A 212 -1.30 -8.40 -13.03
N ASN A 213 -0.98 -7.18 -12.56
CA ASN A 213 -1.97 -6.18 -12.20
C ASN A 213 -2.68 -5.66 -13.45
N ALA A 214 -1.94 -5.41 -14.54
CA ALA A 214 -2.48 -4.98 -15.82
C ALA A 214 -3.43 -6.03 -16.40
N ALA A 215 -3.04 -7.31 -16.43
CA ALA A 215 -3.91 -8.40 -16.90
C ALA A 215 -5.18 -8.53 -16.03
N SER A 216 -5.05 -8.32 -14.72
CA SER A 216 -6.16 -8.34 -13.78
C SER A 216 -7.12 -7.17 -13.98
N LEU A 217 -6.59 -5.97 -14.25
CA LEU A 217 -7.38 -4.79 -14.62
C LEU A 217 -8.11 -5.02 -15.95
N GLU A 218 -7.44 -5.55 -16.97
CA GLU A 218 -8.07 -5.86 -18.26
C GLU A 218 -9.27 -6.80 -18.09
N ARG A 219 -9.15 -7.82 -17.24
CA ARG A 219 -10.27 -8.72 -16.92
C ARG A 219 -11.45 -7.99 -16.26
N VAL A 220 -11.19 -7.02 -15.39
CA VAL A 220 -12.23 -6.18 -14.78
C VAL A 220 -12.92 -5.34 -15.85
N LEU A 221 -12.14 -4.74 -16.76
CA LEU A 221 -12.68 -3.93 -17.86
C LEU A 221 -13.55 -4.75 -18.81
N GLU A 222 -13.09 -5.94 -19.22
CA GLU A 222 -13.87 -6.87 -20.05
C GLU A 222 -15.19 -7.23 -19.38
N PHE A 223 -15.18 -7.50 -18.07
CA PHE A 223 -16.39 -7.79 -17.31
C PHE A 223 -17.36 -6.60 -17.30
N LEU A 224 -16.86 -5.38 -17.06
CA LEU A 224 -17.67 -4.16 -17.07
C LEU A 224 -18.32 -3.90 -18.43
N GLN A 225 -17.57 -4.11 -19.52
CA GLN A 225 -18.10 -3.94 -20.87
C GLN A 225 -19.13 -5.01 -21.25
N ALA A 226 -18.87 -6.28 -20.93
CA ALA A 226 -19.75 -7.39 -21.28
C ALA A 226 -21.01 -7.48 -20.42
N HIS A 227 -20.92 -7.11 -19.14
CA HIS A 227 -21.95 -7.39 -18.15
C HIS A 227 -22.37 -6.19 -17.30
N GLY A 228 -21.65 -5.07 -17.38
CA GLY A 228 -21.86 -3.91 -16.51
C GLY A 228 -23.25 -3.32 -16.59
N ALA A 229 -23.78 -3.10 -17.80
CA ALA A 229 -25.14 -2.58 -18.00
C ALA A 229 -26.24 -3.53 -17.49
N LYS A 230 -25.97 -4.85 -17.43
CA LYS A 230 -26.89 -5.84 -16.87
C LYS A 230 -26.85 -5.85 -15.34
N TYR A 231 -25.67 -5.64 -14.76
CA TYR A 231 -25.46 -5.60 -13.32
C TYR A 231 -25.95 -4.28 -12.69
N ASN A 232 -25.67 -3.14 -13.34
CA ASN A 232 -26.16 -1.83 -12.95
C ASN A 232 -26.67 -1.06 -14.18
N PRO A 233 -27.98 -1.14 -14.48
CA PRO A 233 -28.57 -0.42 -15.62
C PRO A 233 -28.37 1.09 -15.57
N SER A 234 -28.27 1.67 -14.37
CA SER A 234 -28.04 3.12 -14.19
C SER A 234 -26.66 3.56 -14.67
N ALA A 235 -25.68 2.65 -14.68
CA ALA A 235 -24.33 2.93 -15.19
C ALA A 235 -24.22 2.77 -16.72
N ALA A 236 -25.25 2.25 -17.40
CA ALA A 236 -25.21 2.01 -18.84
C ALA A 236 -24.93 3.25 -19.70
N PRO A 237 -25.44 4.46 -19.37
CA PRO A 237 -25.08 5.67 -20.10
C PRO A 237 -23.60 6.01 -19.99
N ALA A 238 -23.03 5.94 -18.77
CA ALA A 238 -21.62 6.21 -18.53
C ALA A 238 -20.71 5.19 -19.26
N LEU A 239 -21.05 3.90 -19.23
CA LEU A 239 -20.31 2.84 -19.93
C LEU A 239 -20.25 3.01 -21.45
N ARG A 240 -21.22 3.71 -22.06
CA ARG A 240 -21.25 3.95 -23.53
C ARG A 240 -20.30 5.05 -23.97
N VAL A 241 -19.98 5.97 -23.06
CA VAL A 241 -19.22 7.19 -23.39
C VAL A 241 -17.79 7.11 -22.87
N ILE A 242 -17.57 6.38 -21.77
CA ILE A 242 -16.23 6.18 -21.22
C ILE A 242 -15.37 5.34 -22.18
N SER A 243 -14.19 5.85 -22.53
CA SER A 243 -13.28 5.08 -23.37
C SER A 243 -12.52 4.04 -22.54
N PRO A 244 -11.97 2.98 -23.16
CA PRO A 244 -11.09 2.05 -22.47
C PRO A 244 -9.84 2.70 -21.86
N LYS A 245 -9.44 3.89 -22.33
CA LYS A 245 -8.32 4.66 -21.76
C LYS A 245 -8.75 5.32 -20.45
N ASP A 246 -9.93 5.92 -20.43
CA ASP A 246 -10.47 6.61 -19.25
C ASP A 246 -10.76 5.65 -18.09
N LEU A 247 -10.96 4.35 -18.37
CA LEU A 247 -11.09 3.32 -17.34
C LEU A 247 -9.73 2.77 -16.83
N ARG A 248 -8.62 3.08 -17.51
CA ARG A 248 -7.27 2.63 -17.13
C ARG A 248 -6.52 3.66 -16.29
N ASP A 249 -6.89 4.93 -16.41
CA ASP A 249 -6.35 6.07 -15.66
C ASP A 249 -7.01 6.19 -14.27
#